data_AF-A0A521ALF5-F1
#
_entry.id   AF-A0A521ALF5-F1
#
_cell.length_a   1.000
_cell.length_b   1.000
_cell.length_c   1.000
_cell.angle_alpha   90.00
_cell.angle_beta   90.00
_cell.angle_gamma   90.00
#
_symmetry.space_group_name_H-M   'P 1'
#
loop_
_entity.id
_entity.type
_entity.pdbx_description
1 polymer ?
#
loop_
_entity_poly.entity_id
_entity_poly.type
_entity_poly.pdbx_seq_one_letter_code
_entity_poly.pdbx_strand_id
1 'polypeptide(L)'
;MKKIFLSIIIILFVGICFSFYSCKEKDKKEIKVTQSQALEIAKRYDISGENVEISFKTYYYSKTSLGYQKGKRKLYYWDISKKCNHCSFIQIDAVTGNVFSEGRFTYVY
;
A
#
# COMPACT_ATOMS: atom_id res chain seq x y z
N MET A 1 -47.98 -30.81 7.51
CA MET A 1 -47.61 -29.43 7.14
C MET A 1 -46.32 -28.98 7.86
N LYS A 2 -45.17 -29.61 7.60
CA LYS A 2 -43.88 -29.24 8.24
C LYS A 2 -42.69 -29.29 7.27
N LYS A 3 -42.77 -30.07 6.19
CA LYS A 3 -41.66 -30.27 5.24
C LYS A 3 -41.51 -29.16 4.19
N ILE A 4 -42.57 -28.40 3.90
CA ILE A 4 -42.56 -27.35 2.85
C ILE A 4 -41.88 -26.07 3.36
N PHE A 5 -42.01 -25.74 4.65
CA PHE A 5 -41.39 -24.55 5.24
C PHE A 5 -39.87 -24.64 5.34
N LEU A 6 -39.31 -25.84 5.47
CA LEU A 6 -37.86 -26.03 5.60
C LEU A 6 -37.12 -25.76 4.28
N SER A 7 -37.74 -26.14 3.15
CA SER A 7 -37.15 -25.96 1.82
C SER A 7 -37.09 -24.49 1.38
N ILE A 8 -38.02 -23.65 1.85
CA ILE A 8 -38.07 -22.22 1.51
C ILE A 8 -36.98 -21.43 2.23
N ILE A 9 -36.61 -21.83 3.45
CA ILE A 9 -35.57 -21.16 4.26
C ILE A 9 -34.17 -21.41 3.68
N ILE A 10 -33.91 -22.60 3.12
CA ILE A 10 -32.61 -22.95 2.53
C ILE A 10 -32.35 -22.16 1.24
N ILE A 11 -33.39 -21.91 0.43
CA ILE A 11 -33.27 -21.14 -0.82
C ILE A 11 -32.98 -19.67 -0.54
N LEU A 12 -33.50 -19.11 0.56
CA LEU A 12 -33.23 -17.72 0.96
C LEU A 12 -31.80 -17.50 1.47
N PHE A 13 -31.16 -18.51 2.08
CA PHE A 13 -29.80 -18.38 2.62
C PHE A 13 -28.71 -18.48 1.56
N VAL A 14 -28.92 -19.20 0.46
CA VAL A 14 -27.92 -19.31 -0.62
C VAL A 14 -27.82 -18.02 -1.44
N GLY A 15 -28.90 -17.23 -1.53
CA GLY A 15 -28.93 -15.95 -2.26
C GLY A 15 -28.14 -14.82 -1.60
N ILE A 16 -27.96 -14.85 -0.28
CA ILE A 16 -27.27 -13.80 0.49
C ILE A 16 -25.75 -14.03 0.58
N CYS A 17 -25.29 -15.27 0.36
CA CYS A 17 -23.85 -15.59 0.44
C CYS A 17 -23.05 -15.20 -0.81
N PHE A 18 -23.70 -14.87 -1.94
CA PHE A 18 -23.00 -14.51 -3.18
C PHE A 18 -22.64 -13.01 -3.31
N SER A 19 -23.04 -12.16 -2.37
CA SER A 19 -22.78 -10.71 -2.46
C SER A 19 -21.48 -10.23 -1.80
N PHE A 20 -20.69 -11.10 -1.14
CA PHE A 20 -19.50 -10.67 -0.39
C PHE A 20 -18.15 -11.17 -0.89
N TYR A 21 -18.09 -12.03 -1.91
CA TYR A 21 -16.82 -12.36 -2.59
C TYR A 21 -16.62 -11.54 -3.88
N SER A 22 -16.86 -10.24 -3.81
CA SER A 22 -16.17 -9.29 -4.69
C SER A 22 -15.06 -8.58 -3.92
N CYS A 23 -14.19 -9.36 -3.28
CA CYS A 23 -12.82 -8.91 -3.04
C CYS A 23 -12.19 -8.70 -4.43
N LYS A 24 -12.31 -7.48 -4.96
CA LYS A 24 -11.50 -7.02 -6.08
C LYS A 24 -10.04 -7.02 -5.62
N GLU A 25 -9.41 -8.17 -5.67
CA GLU A 25 -7.97 -8.34 -5.60
C GLU A 25 -7.35 -7.84 -6.92
N LYS A 26 -7.51 -6.55 -7.22
CA LYS A 26 -7.16 -5.98 -8.54
C LYS A 26 -5.85 -5.21 -8.59
N ASP A 27 -5.20 -4.98 -7.45
CA ASP A 27 -4.08 -4.04 -7.39
C ASP A 27 -2.70 -4.67 -7.10
N LYS A 28 -2.62 -5.97 -6.81
CA LYS A 28 -1.33 -6.65 -6.58
C LYS A 28 -0.42 -6.69 -7.82
N LYS A 29 -0.97 -6.52 -9.03
CA LYS A 29 -0.21 -6.62 -10.29
C LYS A 29 0.65 -5.40 -10.63
N GLU A 30 0.48 -4.25 -9.97
CA GLU A 30 1.28 -3.05 -10.29
C GLU A 30 2.57 -2.92 -9.47
N ILE A 31 2.66 -3.54 -8.28
CA ILE A 31 3.83 -3.42 -7.40
C ILE A 31 4.97 -4.27 -7.96
N LYS A 32 6.09 -3.63 -8.33
CA LYS A 32 7.28 -4.29 -8.89
C LYS A 32 8.45 -4.33 -7.93
N VAL A 33 8.55 -3.33 -7.05
CA VAL A 33 9.64 -3.20 -6.09
C VAL A 33 9.25 -3.89 -4.80
N THR A 34 9.97 -4.95 -4.48
CA THR A 34 9.85 -5.68 -3.22
C THR A 34 10.45 -4.89 -2.07
N GLN A 35 10.09 -5.26 -0.83
CA GLN A 35 10.68 -4.68 0.38
C GLN A 35 12.22 -4.80 0.39
N SER A 36 12.76 -5.95 -0.03
CA SER A 36 14.21 -6.18 -0.10
C SER A 36 14.89 -5.25 -1.09
N GLN A 37 14.32 -5.08 -2.29
CA GLN A 37 14.83 -4.14 -3.29
C GLN A 37 14.74 -2.69 -2.81
N ALA A 38 13.66 -2.34 -2.10
CA ALA A 38 13.49 -1.01 -1.52
C ALA A 38 14.57 -0.72 -0.46
N LEU A 39 14.89 -1.69 0.40
CA LEU A 39 16.00 -1.60 1.36
C LEU A 39 17.37 -1.50 0.67
N GLU A 40 17.57 -2.21 -0.44
CA GLU A 40 18.81 -2.10 -1.22
C GLU A 40 18.99 -0.70 -1.81
N ILE A 41 17.89 -0.11 -2.33
CA ILE A 41 17.89 1.29 -2.77
C ILE A 41 18.24 2.22 -1.60
N ALA A 42 17.66 1.99 -0.42
CA ALA A 42 17.83 2.82 0.77
C ALA A 42 19.27 2.88 1.29
N LYS A 43 20.06 1.82 1.09
CA LYS A 43 21.50 1.81 1.41
C LYS A 43 22.27 2.92 0.70
N ARG A 44 21.87 3.29 -0.52
CA ARG A 44 22.51 4.38 -1.28
C ARG A 44 22.24 5.78 -0.70
N TYR A 45 21.32 5.87 0.26
CA TYR A 45 20.92 7.09 0.96
C TYR A 45 21.31 7.06 2.44
N ASP A 46 22.27 6.21 2.81
CA ASP A 46 22.74 5.98 4.18
C ASP A 46 21.65 5.49 5.16
N ILE A 47 20.55 4.95 4.64
CA ILE A 47 19.48 4.34 5.43
C ILE A 47 19.72 2.84 5.50
N SER A 48 20.58 2.44 6.44
CA SER A 48 20.93 1.05 6.69
C SER A 48 21.28 0.78 8.16
N GLY A 49 21.31 -0.51 8.50
CA GLY A 49 21.70 -1.01 9.82
C GLY A 49 20.51 -1.19 10.77
N GLU A 50 20.81 -1.17 12.06
CA GLU A 50 19.79 -1.22 13.11
C GLU A 50 18.93 0.06 13.10
N ASN A 51 17.66 -0.05 13.50
CA ASN A 51 16.69 1.05 13.58
C ASN A 51 16.21 1.61 12.23
N VAL A 52 16.32 0.84 11.14
CA VAL A 52 15.61 1.14 9.89
C VAL A 52 14.13 0.77 10.04
N GLU A 53 13.26 1.74 9.81
CA GLU A 53 11.82 1.56 9.72
C GLU A 53 11.41 1.58 8.25
N ILE A 54 10.63 0.59 7.82
CA ILE A 54 10.11 0.49 6.46
C ILE A 54 8.61 0.23 6.52
N SER A 55 7.85 1.01 5.75
CA SER A 55 6.40 0.86 5.65
C SER A 55 5.93 0.96 4.21
N PHE A 56 4.97 0.12 3.85
CA PHE A 56 4.30 0.20 2.56
C PHE A 56 3.10 1.14 2.67
N LYS A 57 3.09 2.21 1.89
CA LYS A 57 2.05 3.24 1.94
C LYS A 57 1.35 3.39 0.59
N THR A 58 0.12 3.87 0.67
CA THR A 58 -0.70 4.22 -0.49
C THR A 58 -1.18 5.65 -0.33
N TYR A 59 -0.96 6.47 -1.35
CA TYR A 59 -1.49 7.82 -1.42
C TYR A 59 -2.50 7.94 -2.57
N TYR A 60 -3.65 8.55 -2.29
CA TYR A 60 -4.72 8.78 -3.25
C TYR A 60 -4.76 10.27 -3.60
N TYR A 61 -4.46 10.59 -4.85
CA TYR A 61 -4.55 11.93 -5.39
C TYR A 61 -6.00 12.36 -5.58
N SER A 62 -6.28 13.63 -5.30
CA SER A 62 -7.61 14.20 -5.50
C SER A 62 -8.04 14.11 -6.97
N LYS A 63 -9.35 14.06 -7.21
CA LYS A 63 -9.91 14.04 -8.58
C LYS A 63 -9.56 15.31 -9.38
N THR A 64 -9.34 16.41 -8.67
CA THR A 64 -8.99 17.73 -9.22
C THR A 64 -7.51 17.91 -9.51
N SER A 65 -6.64 17.01 -9.01
CA SER A 65 -5.22 17.01 -9.34
C SER A 65 -4.93 16.24 -10.63
N LEU A 66 -3.77 16.50 -11.23
CA LEU A 66 -3.26 15.77 -12.39
C LEU A 66 -2.89 14.30 -12.07
N GLY A 67 -2.86 13.91 -10.79
CA GLY A 67 -2.41 12.60 -10.32
C GLY A 67 -0.89 12.48 -10.20
N TYR A 68 -0.42 11.27 -9.88
CA TYR A 68 1.01 10.93 -9.86
C TYR A 68 1.57 10.77 -11.28
N GLN A 69 0.80 10.10 -12.13
CA GLN A 69 1.04 9.96 -13.56
C GLN A 69 -0.29 10.24 -14.27
N LYS A 70 -0.25 10.63 -15.55
CA LYS A 70 -1.46 10.96 -16.32
C LYS A 70 -2.49 9.83 -16.23
N GLY A 71 -3.60 10.10 -15.54
CA GLY A 71 -4.69 9.14 -15.31
C GLY A 71 -4.51 8.20 -14.12
N LYS A 72 -3.31 8.09 -13.52
CA LYS A 72 -3.05 7.32 -12.30
C LYS A 72 -3.13 8.21 -11.06
N ARG A 73 -4.17 7.98 -10.25
CA ARG A 73 -4.44 8.73 -9.02
C ARG A 73 -4.05 7.99 -7.75
N LYS A 74 -3.42 6.82 -7.87
CA LYS A 74 -2.98 6.02 -6.74
C LYS A 74 -1.48 5.83 -6.86
N LEU A 75 -0.75 6.23 -5.82
CA LEU A 75 0.68 6.01 -5.69
C LEU A 75 0.91 4.98 -4.58
N TYR A 76 1.56 3.89 -4.95
CA TYR A 76 2.10 2.91 -4.00
C TYR A 76 3.56 3.23 -3.79
N TYR A 77 3.99 3.31 -2.53
CA TYR A 77 5.37 3.65 -2.24
C TYR A 77 5.88 2.98 -0.97
N TRP A 78 7.18 2.76 -0.93
CA TRP A 78 7.90 2.40 0.28
C TRP A 78 8.36 3.68 0.96
N ASP A 79 7.98 3.87 2.22
CA ASP A 79 8.50 4.91 3.09
C ASP A 79 9.53 4.28 4.01
N ILE A 80 10.78 4.71 3.89
CA ILE A 80 11.93 4.11 4.57
C ILE A 80 12.67 5.21 5.31
N SER A 81 12.93 4.98 6.58
CA SER A 81 13.65 5.95 7.40
C SER A 81 14.51 5.26 8.45
N LYS A 82 15.38 6.04 9.06
CA LYS A 82 16.16 5.60 10.22
C LYS A 82 15.69 6.37 11.46
N LYS A 83 15.36 5.64 12.53
CA LYS A 83 14.83 6.21 13.77
C LYS A 83 15.93 6.91 14.58
N CYS A 84 16.22 8.16 14.23
CA CYS A 84 17.15 9.03 14.96
C CYS A 84 16.98 10.51 14.59
N ASN A 85 17.52 11.41 15.43
CA ASN A 85 17.52 12.84 15.15
C ASN A 85 18.37 13.13 13.90
N HIS A 86 17.85 13.97 13.01
CA HIS A 86 18.49 14.35 11.75
C HIS A 86 18.78 13.21 10.78
N CYS A 87 18.12 12.07 10.97
CA CYS A 87 18.32 10.91 10.12
C CYS A 87 17.50 10.98 8.84
N SER A 88 18.08 10.39 7.79
CA SER A 88 17.51 10.39 6.45
C SER A 88 16.23 9.56 6.39
N PHE A 89 15.31 10.02 5.56
CA PHE A 89 14.19 9.23 5.07
C PHE A 89 14.10 9.37 3.54
N ILE A 90 13.58 8.34 2.90
CA ILE A 90 13.26 8.35 1.47
C ILE A 90 11.90 7.73 1.22
N GLN A 91 11.26 8.17 0.13
CA GLN A 91 10.06 7.54 -0.40
C GLN A 91 10.32 7.05 -1.81
N ILE A 92 10.06 5.76 -2.03
CA ILE A 92 10.36 5.04 -3.28
C ILE A 92 9.06 4.62 -3.92
N ASP A 93 8.81 5.00 -5.17
CA ASP A 93 7.67 4.48 -5.94
C ASP A 93 7.81 2.96 -6.08
N ALA A 94 6.80 2.24 -5.58
CA ALA A 94 6.80 0.78 -5.55
C ALA A 94 6.60 0.14 -6.94
N VAL A 95 6.27 0.94 -7.96
CA VAL A 95 6.15 0.50 -9.36
C VAL A 95 7.44 0.70 -10.14
N THR A 96 8.10 1.86 -9.98
CA THR A 96 9.28 2.21 -10.78
C THR A 96 10.62 1.99 -10.06
N GLY A 97 10.63 2.02 -8.72
CA GLY A 97 11.86 2.04 -7.92
C GLY A 97 12.54 3.41 -7.86
N ASN A 98 11.89 4.45 -8.39
CA ASN A 98 12.41 5.80 -8.33
C ASN A 98 12.15 6.41 -6.95
N VAL A 99 13.19 7.03 -6.38
CA VAL A 99 13.06 7.89 -5.21
C VAL A 99 12.43 9.20 -5.66
N PHE A 100 11.28 9.56 -5.08
CA PHE A 100 10.56 10.80 -5.42
C PHE A 100 10.51 11.78 -4.26
N SER A 101 10.88 11.35 -3.05
CA SER A 101 11.06 12.21 -1.89
C SER A 101 12.27 11.75 -1.10
N GLU A 102 13.06 12.71 -0.64
CA GLU A 102 14.21 12.52 0.24
C GLU A 102 14.21 13.65 1.25
N GLY A 103 14.59 13.36 2.49
CA GLY A 103 14.74 14.38 3.50
C GLY A 103 15.39 13.85 4.77
N ARG A 104 15.40 14.68 5.81
CA ARG A 104 15.89 14.33 7.13
C ARG A 104 14.86 14.72 8.18
N PHE A 105 14.66 13.89 9.19
CA PHE A 105 13.79 14.24 10.31
C PHE A 105 14.44 15.30 11.19
N THR A 106 13.80 16.45 11.33
CA THR A 106 14.09 17.42 12.40
C THR A 106 13.17 17.14 13.58
N TYR A 107 13.62 16.32 14.53
CA TYR A 107 12.95 16.23 15.83
C TYR A 107 13.30 17.48 16.63
N VAL A 108 12.37 18.43 16.73
CA VAL A 108 12.47 19.53 17.68
C VAL A 108 11.85 19.01 18.98
N TYR A 109 12.68 18.82 20.01
CA TYR A 109 12.24 18.48 21.36
C TYR A 109 11.59 19.68 22.04
#